data_AF-A0A974U5V2-F1
#
_entry.id   AF-A0A974U5V2-F1
#
_cell.length_a   1.000
_cell.length_b   1.000
_cell.length_c   1.000
_cell.angle_alpha   90.00
_cell.angle_beta   90.00
_cell.angle_gamma   90.00
#
_symmetry.space_group_name_H-M   'P 1'
#
loop_
_entity.id
_entity.type
_entity.pdbx_description
1 polymer ?
#
loop_
_entity_poly.entity_id
_entity_poly.type
_entity_poly.pdbx_seq_one_letter_code
_entity_poly.pdbx_strand_id
1 'polypeptide(L)' 'MEAAELRKKWLQSISKVDERFLRMVDALYESYISEEVDYAISPLHKKTLDTRLKNHKENPALGRDWEVVKEELTQKYGS' A
#
# COMPACT_ATOMS: atom_id res chain seq x y z
N MET A 1 -26.73 -11.32 -1.10
CA MET A 1 -25.47 -12.00 -0.75
C MET A 1 -24.51 -10.94 -0.26
N GLU A 2 -24.03 -11.05 0.97
CA GLU A 2 -23.02 -10.13 1.49
C GLU A 2 -21.64 -10.44 0.89
N ALA A 3 -20.72 -9.46 0.93
CA ALA A 3 -19.39 -9.60 0.36
C ALA A 3 -18.61 -10.79 0.93
N ALA A 4 -18.81 -11.12 2.21
CA ALA A 4 -18.17 -12.25 2.87
C ALA A 4 -18.61 -13.60 2.26
N GLU A 5 -19.91 -13.76 1.99
CA GLU A 5 -20.44 -14.98 1.37
C GLU A 5 -19.95 -15.15 -0.07
N LEU A 6 -19.86 -14.03 -0.81
CA LEU A 6 -19.35 -14.02 -2.18
C LEU A 6 -17.89 -14.46 -2.21
N ARG A 7 -17.03 -13.96 -1.30
CA ARG A 7 -15.61 -14.36 -1.19
C ARG A 7 -15.48 -15.85 -0.88
N LYS A 8 -16.26 -16.37 0.06
CA LYS A 8 -16.25 -17.79 0.43
C LYS A 8 -16.64 -18.68 -0.75
N LYS A 9 -17.68 -18.29 -1.51
CA LYS A 9 -18.12 -19.00 -2.71
C LYS A 9 -17.03 -19.04 -3.79
N TRP A 10 -16.35 -17.92 -4.03
CA TRP A 10 -15.28 -17.84 -5.03
C TRP A 10 -14.06 -18.67 -4.64
N LEU A 11 -13.62 -18.63 -3.38
CA LEU A 11 -12.54 -19.50 -2.87
C LEU A 11 -12.77 -21.00 -3.17
N GLN A 12 -14.02 -21.45 -3.10
CA GLN A 12 -14.39 -22.86 -3.34
C GLN A 12 -14.54 -23.21 -4.83
N SER A 13 -14.75 -22.20 -5.69
CA SER A 13 -15.17 -22.40 -7.08
C SER A 13 -14.10 -21.99 -8.10
N ILE A 14 -13.12 -21.18 -7.71
CA ILE A 14 -12.10 -20.62 -8.61
C ILE A 14 -11.20 -21.69 -9.26
N SER A 15 -11.02 -22.84 -8.61
CA SER A 15 -10.24 -23.95 -9.18
C SER A 15 -11.02 -24.75 -10.25
N LYS A 16 -12.32 -24.50 -10.41
CA LYS A 16 -13.20 -25.22 -11.33
C LYS A 16 -13.47 -24.46 -12.64
N VAL A 17 -13.03 -23.21 -12.73
CA VAL A 17 -13.22 -22.38 -13.93
C VAL A 17 -12.01 -22.49 -14.86
N ASP A 18 -12.23 -22.27 -16.15
CA ASP A 18 -11.18 -22.34 -17.15
C ASP A 18 -10.33 -21.05 -17.21
N GLU A 19 -9.20 -21.15 -17.89
CA GLU A 19 -8.26 -20.03 -18.06
C GLU A 19 -8.92 -18.83 -18.76
N ARG A 20 -9.81 -19.08 -19.72
CA ARG A 20 -10.48 -18.01 -20.46
C ARG A 20 -11.36 -17.16 -19.54
N PHE A 21 -12.09 -17.81 -18.65
CA PHE A 21 -12.88 -17.15 -17.64
C PHE A 21 -12.01 -16.36 -16.65
N LEU A 22 -10.90 -16.96 -16.20
CA LEU A 22 -9.94 -16.27 -15.31
C LEU A 22 -9.39 -14.99 -15.95
N ARG A 23 -8.96 -15.05 -17.22
CA ARG A 23 -8.47 -13.88 -17.96
C ARG A 23 -9.51 -12.78 -18.11
N MET A 24 -10.78 -13.15 -18.28
CA MET A 24 -11.87 -12.18 -18.35
C MET A 24 -12.09 -11.46 -17.00
N VAL A 25 -12.09 -12.22 -15.90
CA VAL A 25 -12.21 -11.64 -14.55
C VAL A 25 -11.01 -10.76 -14.21
N ASP A 26 -9.80 -11.18 -14.59
CA ASP A 26 -8.56 -10.41 -14.41
C ASP A 26 -8.62 -9.07 -15.15
N ALA A 27 -9.02 -9.06 -16.43
CA ALA A 27 -9.21 -7.83 -17.19
C ALA A 27 -10.27 -6.90 -16.57
N LEU A 28 -11.35 -7.46 -16.02
CA LEU A 28 -12.36 -6.69 -15.28
C LEU A 28 -11.76 -6.10 -14.00
N TYR A 29 -11.07 -6.90 -13.20
CA TYR A 29 -10.40 -6.46 -11.97
C TYR A 29 -9.43 -5.31 -12.22
N GLU A 30 -8.56 -5.46 -13.23
CA GLU A 30 -7.63 -4.43 -13.66
C GLU A 30 -8.37 -3.16 -14.10
N SER A 31 -9.50 -3.26 -14.81
CA SER A 31 -10.28 -2.08 -15.17
C SER A 31 -10.84 -1.33 -13.94
N TYR A 32 -11.33 -2.05 -12.93
CA TYR A 32 -11.86 -1.46 -11.71
C TYR A 32 -10.77 -0.85 -10.82
N ILE A 33 -9.58 -1.45 -10.76
CA ILE A 33 -8.46 -0.94 -9.93
C ILE A 33 -7.62 0.09 -10.66
N SER A 34 -7.58 0.10 -11.99
CA SER A 34 -6.88 1.15 -12.72
C SER A 34 -7.54 2.53 -12.54
N GLU A 35 -8.85 2.56 -12.25
CA GLU A 35 -9.58 3.80 -11.94
C GLU A 35 -9.61 4.12 -10.44
N GLU A 36 -9.62 3.10 -9.56
CA GLU A 36 -9.56 3.28 -8.11
C GLU A 36 -8.16 2.95 -7.57
N VAL A 37 -7.51 4.02 -7.10
CA VAL A 37 -6.27 4.03 -6.32
C VAL A 37 -4.99 4.24 -7.13
N ASP A 38 -4.99 5.34 -7.89
CA ASP A 38 -3.77 6.13 -7.99
C ASP A 38 -3.48 6.68 -6.57
N TYR A 39 -2.69 5.97 -5.76
CA TYR A 39 -2.02 6.58 -4.58
C TYR A 39 -0.95 7.56 -5.11
N ALA A 40 -1.37 8.48 -5.97
CA ALA A 40 -0.55 9.56 -6.44
C ALA A 40 -0.11 10.35 -5.21
N ILE A 41 1.21 10.40 -5.00
CA ILE A 41 1.79 11.20 -3.94
C ILE A 41 1.24 12.62 -4.13
N SER A 42 0.42 13.07 -3.18
CA SER A 42 -0.14 14.41 -3.25
C SER A 42 1.01 15.43 -3.41
N PRO A 43 0.79 16.57 -4.09
CA PRO A 43 1.83 17.59 -4.23
C PRO A 43 2.44 18.01 -2.87
N LEU A 44 1.64 17.97 -1.80
CA LEU A 44 2.08 18.23 -0.43
C LEU A 44 3.03 17.15 0.10
N HIS A 45 2.68 15.87 -0.08
CA HIS A 45 3.55 14.75 0.29
C HIS A 45 4.85 14.78 -0.49
N LYS A 46 4.79 15.07 -1.80
CA LYS A 46 5.97 15.19 -2.66
C LYS A 46 6.89 16.31 -2.19
N LYS A 47 6.34 17.50 -1.93
CA LYS A 47 7.10 18.64 -1.38
C LYS A 47 7.79 18.30 -0.05
N THR A 48 7.12 17.53 0.80
CA THR A 48 7.67 17.08 2.09
C THR A 48 8.86 16.14 1.88
N LEU A 49 8.74 15.18 0.96
CA LEU A 49 9.82 14.26 0.61
C LEU A 49 11.01 15.00 -0.01
N ASP A 50 10.77 15.92 -0.94
CA ASP A 50 11.83 16.72 -1.59
C ASP A 50 12.60 17.56 -0.56
N THR A 51 11.90 18.14 0.41
CA THR A 51 12.52 18.90 1.51
C THR A 51 13.39 18.01 2.39
N ARG A 52 12.89 16.82 2.77
CA ARG A 52 13.65 15.85 3.56
C ARG A 52 14.90 15.37 2.83
N LEU A 53 14.77 15.09 1.53
CA LEU A 53 15.87 14.65 0.70
C LEU A 53 16.94 15.73 0.57
N LYS A 54 16.53 16.99 0.37
CA LYS A 54 17.43 18.15 0.36
C LYS A 54 18.19 18.26 1.69
N ASN A 55 17.47 18.24 2.81
CA ASN A 55 18.08 18.36 4.14
C ASN A 55 19.07 17.23 4.42
N HIS A 56 18.78 16.00 4.01
CA HIS A 56 19.69 14.87 4.15
C HIS A 56 20.94 15.00 3.27
N LYS A 57 20.80 15.49 2.03
CA LYS A 57 21.95 15.76 1.15
C LYS A 57 22.86 16.85 1.71
N GLU A 58 22.26 17.91 2.27
CA GLU A 58 23.01 19.01 2.88
C GLU A 58 23.67 18.61 4.20
N ASN A 59 23.03 17.70 4.96
CA ASN A 59 23.52 17.26 6.27
C ASN A 59 23.29 15.76 6.49
N PRO A 60 24.11 14.87 5.89
CA PRO A 60 23.90 13.43 5.95
C PRO A 60 24.03 12.85 7.36
N ALA A 61 24.77 13.51 8.26
CA ALA A 61 24.94 13.12 9.65
C ALA A 61 23.84 13.63 10.62
N LEU A 62 22.90 14.47 10.15
CA LEU A 62 21.74 14.91 10.95
C LEU A 62 20.61 13.88 11.02
N GLY A 63 20.79 12.71 10.38
CA GLY A 63 19.90 11.58 10.56
C GLY A 63 19.91 11.07 12.00
N ARG A 64 18.79 10.51 12.45
CA ARG A 64 18.71 9.80 13.74
C ARG A 64 18.83 8.31 13.48
N ASP A 65 19.52 7.61 14.37
CA ASP A 65 19.57 6.16 14.33
C ASP A 65 18.17 5.56 14.53
N TRP A 66 17.84 4.55 13.74
CA TRP A 66 16.51 3.94 13.75
C TRP A 66 16.18 3.26 15.08
N GLU A 67 17.14 2.59 15.72
CA GLU A 67 16.90 1.90 16.98
C GLU A 67 16.60 2.91 18.09
N VAL A 68 17.27 4.06 18.10
CA VAL A 68 16.98 5.15 19.04
C VAL A 68 15.56 5.70 18.84
N VAL A 69 15.14 5.93 17.60
CA VAL A 69 13.79 6.43 17.29
C VAL A 69 12.71 5.42 17.67
N LYS A 70 12.97 4.13 17.41
CA LYS A 70 12.06 3.04 17.74
C LYS A 70 11.85 2.90 19.25
N GLU A 71 12.93 2.94 20.03
CA GLU A 71 12.86 2.90 21.49
C GLU A 71 12.01 4.06 22.05
N GLU A 72 12.21 5.28 21.56
CA GLU A 72 11.41 6.45 21.97
C GLU A 72 9.92 6.28 21.68
N LEU A 73 9.58 5.76 20.50
CA LEU A 73 8.19 5.55 20.11
C LEU A 73 7.54 4.44 20.95
N THR A 74 8.27 3.35 21.20
CA THR A 74 7.79 2.27 22.08
C THR A 74 7.58 2.77 23.51
N GLN A 75 8.48 3.59 24.06
CA GLN A 75 8.29 4.18 25.38
C GLN A 75 7.09 5.14 25.43
N LYS A 76 6.87 5.93 24.37
CA LYS A 76 5.84 6.97 24.36
C LYS A 76 4.44 6.46 24.06
N TYR A 77 4.32 5.42 23.23
CA TYR A 77 3.03 4.94 22.70
C TYR A 77 2.80 3.43 22.88
N GLY A 78 3.77 2.68 23.41
CA GLY A 78 3.68 1.22 23.59
C GLY A 78 2.97 0.77 24.87
N SER A 79 2.19 1.65 25.51
CA SER A 79 1.32 1.34 26.66
C SER A 79 -0.12 1.13 26.20
#